data_AF-A0A2P5ASX2-F1
#
_entry.id   AF-A0A2P5ASX2-F1
#
_cell.length_a   1.000
_cell.length_b   1.000
_cell.length_c   1.000
_cell.angle_alpha   90.00
_cell.angle_beta   90.00
_cell.angle_gamma   90.00
#
_symmetry.space_group_name_H-M   'P 1'
#
loop_
_entity.id
_entity.type
_entity.pdbx_description
1 polymer ?
#
loop_
_entity_poly.entity_id
_entity_poly.type
_entity_poly.pdbx_seq_one_letter_code
_entity_poly.pdbx_strand_id
1 'polypeptide(L)'
;MEIIHTPSEDYVPLCLVNTRSGTPFVNALELRPLKNTTYQIDSVALSVVVRVDTGSTTNTTYRFPLDAYDRVWVPYYEQAWTQLTSSLTVDPDSHIDFWPPSVIMSTAATPINETAPMEFFVEPPDATTGYYVYLHFAELQQLKPNESRAFNINVNGKLLYGPVIPKYLTSNTVYSTAPITGKLNYTFTINKLENSTLPPILNAAEIYSLLDFSQSETYKDDVDAIMSIKSTYGVKKNWDGDPCVPLNYTWAGINCSSDVLEPPRIISLDLSSS
;
A
#
# COMPACT_ATOMS: atom_id res chain seq x y z
N MET A 1 2.36 -9.28 6.73
CA MET A 1 2.83 -7.93 6.39
C MET A 1 3.03 -7.92 4.89
N GLU A 2 2.60 -6.86 4.21
CA GLU A 2 2.82 -6.68 2.77
C GLU A 2 3.37 -5.27 2.56
N ILE A 3 4.45 -5.18 1.77
CA ILE A 3 5.17 -3.94 1.53
C ILE A 3 5.35 -3.78 0.02
N ILE A 4 5.08 -2.58 -0.49
CA ILE A 4 5.50 -2.16 -1.82
C ILE A 4 6.74 -1.30 -1.66
N HIS A 5 7.82 -1.71 -2.32
CA HIS A 5 9.12 -1.06 -2.21
C HIS A 5 9.77 -0.96 -3.58
N THR A 6 10.35 0.20 -3.87
CA THR A 6 11.20 0.41 -5.03
C THR A 6 12.65 0.30 -4.57
N PRO A 7 13.34 -0.82 -4.83
CA PRO A 7 14.73 -0.98 -4.40
C PRO A 7 15.65 -0.05 -5.21
N SER A 8 16.67 0.49 -4.54
CA SER A 8 17.74 1.27 -5.19
C SER A 8 18.79 0.40 -5.87
N GLU A 9 18.84 -0.88 -5.53
CA GLU A 9 19.84 -1.87 -5.97
C GLU A 9 19.15 -3.12 -6.53
N ASP A 10 19.90 -3.98 -7.21
CA ASP A 10 19.40 -5.24 -7.79
C ASP A 10 19.13 -6.36 -6.74
N TYR A 11 19.26 -6.04 -5.44
CA TYR A 11 18.99 -6.95 -4.32
C TYR A 11 18.18 -6.25 -3.23
N VAL A 12 17.42 -7.03 -2.45
CA VAL A 12 16.66 -6.54 -1.29
C VAL A 12 17.14 -7.29 -0.04
N PRO A 13 17.92 -6.65 0.85
CA PRO A 13 18.37 -7.28 2.08
C PRO A 13 17.20 -7.44 3.05
N LEU A 14 17.00 -8.67 3.56
CA LEU A 14 16.03 -8.94 4.63
C LEU A 14 16.79 -9.37 5.89
N CYS A 15 16.66 -8.59 6.96
CA CYS A 15 17.25 -8.90 8.26
C CYS A 15 16.17 -9.31 9.27
N LEU A 16 16.41 -10.41 9.99
CA LEU A 16 15.56 -10.87 11.08
C LEU A 16 16.26 -10.61 12.41
N VAL A 17 15.71 -9.68 13.19
CA VAL A 17 16.32 -9.23 14.43
C VAL A 17 15.66 -9.87 15.64
N ASN A 18 16.45 -10.46 16.54
CA ASN A 18 15.95 -11.06 17.78
C ASN A 18 15.66 -9.96 18.82
N THR A 19 14.37 -9.76 19.13
CA THR A 19 13.88 -8.80 20.13
C THR A 19 13.86 -9.37 21.56
N ARG A 20 14.80 -10.28 21.88
CA ARG A 20 14.88 -11.05 23.14
C ARG A 20 13.67 -11.95 23.40
N SER A 21 12.93 -12.30 22.34
CA SER A 21 11.70 -13.10 22.41
C SER A 21 11.85 -14.50 21.78
N GLY A 22 13.08 -14.90 21.41
CA GLY A 22 13.39 -16.20 20.80
C GLY A 22 14.06 -16.06 19.43
N THR A 23 14.29 -17.18 18.75
CA THR A 23 14.89 -17.20 17.41
C THR A 23 13.89 -16.67 16.37
N PRO A 24 14.20 -15.58 15.64
CA PRO A 24 13.35 -15.11 14.55
C PRO A 24 13.25 -16.15 13.44
N PHE A 25 12.07 -16.29 12.84
CA PHE A 25 11.85 -17.18 11.69
C PHE A 25 10.83 -16.59 10.73
N VAL A 26 10.93 -16.97 9.46
CA VAL A 26 10.00 -16.61 8.39
C VAL A 26 9.55 -17.90 7.71
N ASN A 27 8.24 -18.12 7.63
CA ASN A 27 7.68 -19.30 6.96
C ASN A 27 7.75 -19.18 5.44
N ALA A 28 7.45 -18.00 4.92
CA ALA A 28 7.42 -17.72 3.50
C ALA A 28 7.77 -16.25 3.24
N LEU A 29 8.50 -16.03 2.16
CA LEU A 29 8.78 -14.71 1.61
C LEU A 29 8.39 -14.77 0.13
N GLU A 30 7.47 -13.89 -0.27
CA GLU A 30 6.96 -13.82 -1.64
C GLU A 30 7.33 -12.46 -2.23
N LEU A 31 8.06 -12.48 -3.35
CA LEU A 31 8.45 -11.29 -4.10
C LEU A 31 7.63 -11.25 -5.38
N ARG A 32 6.80 -10.21 -5.54
CA ARG A 32 5.91 -10.03 -6.69
C ARG A 32 6.27 -8.73 -7.42
N PRO A 33 6.73 -8.79 -8.68
CA PRO A 33 7.06 -7.58 -9.43
C PRO A 33 5.79 -6.81 -9.80
N LEU A 34 5.83 -5.49 -9.64
CA LEU A 34 4.77 -4.56 -10.05
C LEU A 34 5.24 -3.73 -11.25
N LYS A 35 4.31 -3.15 -12.00
CA LYS A 35 4.66 -2.17 -13.04
C LYS A 35 5.26 -0.92 -12.38
N ASN A 36 6.33 -0.38 -12.96
CA ASN A 36 6.98 0.85 -12.49
C ASN A 36 6.11 2.12 -12.63
N THR A 37 4.99 2.03 -13.34
CA THR A 37 3.96 3.09 -13.44
C THR A 37 2.96 3.07 -12.27
N THR A 38 3.02 2.05 -11.41
CA THR A 38 2.09 1.87 -10.29
C THR A 38 2.75 2.15 -8.97
N TYR A 39 1.98 2.73 -8.03
CA TYR A 39 2.42 3.03 -6.66
C TYR A 39 3.73 3.84 -6.61
N GLN A 40 3.91 4.78 -7.55
CA GLN A 40 5.10 5.63 -7.62
C GLN A 40 5.17 6.55 -6.40
N ILE A 41 6.14 6.29 -5.53
CA ILE A 41 6.47 7.12 -4.37
C ILE A 41 7.99 7.32 -4.32
N ASP A 42 8.43 8.55 -4.13
CA ASP A 42 9.85 8.88 -4.06
C ASP A 42 10.44 8.36 -2.75
N SER A 43 11.52 7.56 -2.85
CA SER A 43 12.41 7.13 -1.75
C SER A 43 11.78 6.51 -0.51
N VAL A 44 10.58 5.94 -0.62
CA VAL A 44 9.85 5.39 0.52
C VAL A 44 9.17 4.07 0.15
N ALA A 45 8.70 3.29 1.13
CA ALA A 45 7.87 2.12 0.90
C ALA A 45 6.43 2.33 1.39
N LEU A 46 5.52 1.53 0.85
CA LEU A 46 4.12 1.49 1.28
C LEU A 46 3.86 0.21 2.07
N SER A 47 3.23 0.32 3.24
CA SER A 47 2.61 -0.82 3.91
C SER A 47 1.12 -0.82 3.63
N VAL A 48 0.57 -1.97 3.27
CA VAL A 48 -0.89 -2.10 3.15
C VAL A 48 -1.55 -1.87 4.50
N VAL A 49 -2.63 -1.09 4.51
CA VAL A 49 -3.50 -0.82 5.67
C VAL A 49 -4.89 -1.37 5.40
N VAL A 50 -5.42 -1.06 4.22
CA VAL A 50 -6.70 -1.55 3.73
C VAL A 50 -6.53 -2.03 2.29
N ARG A 51 -7.07 -3.20 1.96
CA ARG A 51 -7.29 -3.63 0.58
C ARG A 51 -8.57 -4.44 0.50
N VAL A 52 -9.62 -3.84 -0.04
CA VAL A 52 -10.98 -4.37 0.07
C VAL A 52 -11.69 -4.47 -1.26
N ASP A 53 -12.41 -5.58 -1.43
CA ASP A 53 -13.48 -5.77 -2.40
C ASP A 53 -14.79 -5.29 -1.76
N THR A 54 -15.26 -4.11 -2.16
CA THR A 54 -16.48 -3.51 -1.58
C THR A 54 -17.75 -4.08 -2.21
N GLY A 55 -17.65 -4.67 -3.41
CA GLY A 55 -18.76 -5.25 -4.15
C GLY A 55 -19.04 -6.72 -3.82
N SER A 56 -18.22 -7.34 -2.96
CA SER A 56 -18.25 -8.78 -2.73
C SER A 56 -19.65 -9.32 -2.39
N THR A 57 -20.09 -10.33 -3.15
CA THR A 57 -21.37 -11.03 -2.94
C THR A 57 -21.19 -12.43 -2.34
N THR A 58 -19.96 -12.93 -2.33
CA THR A 58 -19.64 -14.31 -1.93
C THR A 58 -18.85 -14.38 -0.62
N ASN A 59 -18.47 -13.23 -0.05
CA ASN A 59 -17.61 -13.13 1.12
C ASN A 59 -16.29 -13.92 0.94
N THR A 60 -15.77 -13.93 -0.30
CA THR A 60 -14.57 -14.68 -0.67
C THR A 60 -13.38 -13.74 -0.77
N THR A 61 -12.23 -14.19 -0.28
CA THR A 61 -10.95 -13.49 -0.47
C THR A 61 -10.35 -13.88 -1.82
N TYR A 62 -9.93 -12.88 -2.60
CA TYR A 62 -9.28 -13.09 -3.91
C TYR A 62 -7.79 -12.76 -3.84
N ARG A 63 -6.98 -13.54 -4.56
CA ARG A 63 -5.54 -13.35 -4.77
C ARG A 63 -5.11 -14.05 -6.06
N PHE A 64 -3.83 -14.39 -6.24
CA PHE A 64 -3.39 -15.23 -7.36
C PHE A 64 -4.20 -16.56 -7.45
N PRO A 65 -4.61 -17.01 -8.65
CA PRO A 65 -4.24 -16.49 -9.98
C PRO A 65 -5.16 -15.38 -10.53
N LEU A 66 -6.16 -14.93 -9.77
CA LEU A 66 -7.14 -13.93 -10.23
C LEU A 66 -6.58 -12.51 -10.17
N ASP A 67 -5.64 -12.25 -9.25
CA ASP A 67 -4.81 -11.04 -9.25
C ASP A 67 -3.41 -11.37 -9.77
N ALA A 68 -3.01 -10.72 -10.86
CA ALA A 68 -1.68 -10.88 -11.46
C ALA A 68 -0.56 -10.40 -10.52
N TYR A 69 -0.86 -9.43 -9.64
CA TYR A 69 0.07 -8.95 -8.62
C TYR A 69 0.00 -9.75 -7.30
N ASP A 70 -0.84 -10.78 -7.24
CA ASP A 70 -1.07 -11.62 -6.05
C ASP A 70 -1.39 -10.82 -4.78
N ARG A 71 -2.03 -9.65 -4.93
CA ARG A 71 -2.52 -8.90 -3.78
C ARG A 71 -3.71 -9.64 -3.17
N VAL A 72 -3.80 -9.60 -1.85
CA VAL A 72 -4.91 -10.21 -1.11
C VAL A 72 -6.04 -9.18 -0.96
N TRP A 73 -7.18 -9.45 -1.59
CA TRP A 73 -8.38 -8.63 -1.51
C TRP A 73 -9.39 -9.28 -0.58
N VAL A 74 -9.75 -8.58 0.50
CA VAL A 74 -10.72 -9.08 1.47
C VAL A 74 -12.10 -8.44 1.22
N PRO A 75 -13.21 -9.18 1.41
CA PRO A 75 -14.54 -8.61 1.27
C PRO A 75 -14.77 -7.53 2.33
N TYR A 76 -15.41 -6.43 1.93
CA TYR A 76 -15.86 -5.37 2.83
C TYR A 76 -17.37 -5.20 2.72
N TYR A 77 -18.02 -5.10 3.88
CA TYR A 77 -19.46 -4.94 3.99
C TYR A 77 -19.78 -3.71 4.82
N GLU A 78 -20.71 -2.91 4.31
CA GLU A 78 -21.28 -1.76 4.99
C GLU A 78 -22.80 -1.86 4.99
N GLN A 79 -23.44 -1.63 6.13
CA GLN A 79 -24.87 -1.84 6.31
C GLN A 79 -25.70 -0.86 5.46
N ALA A 80 -25.17 0.33 5.20
CA ALA A 80 -25.82 1.34 4.38
C ALA A 80 -25.68 1.09 2.87
N TRP A 81 -24.92 0.06 2.45
CA TRP A 81 -24.60 -0.22 1.05
C TRP A 81 -25.29 -1.50 0.56
N THR A 82 -25.49 -1.55 -0.75
CA THR A 82 -25.94 -2.71 -1.50
C THR A 82 -25.03 -2.95 -2.70
N GLN A 83 -25.12 -4.13 -3.30
CA GLN A 83 -24.20 -4.60 -4.32
C GLN A 83 -24.82 -4.47 -5.71
N LEU A 84 -24.01 -3.98 -6.66
CA LEU A 84 -24.25 -4.05 -8.08
C LEU A 84 -23.33 -5.13 -8.67
N THR A 85 -23.84 -5.89 -9.63
CA THR A 85 -23.10 -6.97 -10.28
C THR A 85 -23.28 -6.89 -11.79
N SER A 86 -22.24 -7.29 -12.52
CA SER A 86 -22.26 -7.50 -13.96
C SER A 86 -21.84 -8.93 -14.27
N SER A 87 -22.53 -9.58 -15.21
CA SER A 87 -22.09 -10.88 -15.76
C SER A 87 -21.02 -10.73 -16.86
N LEU A 88 -20.78 -9.50 -17.32
CA LEU A 88 -19.79 -9.18 -18.34
C LEU A 88 -18.45 -8.83 -17.69
N THR A 89 -17.37 -9.25 -18.35
CA THR A 89 -16.00 -8.94 -17.95
C THR A 89 -15.74 -7.43 -18.01
N VAL A 90 -15.19 -6.89 -16.92
CA VAL A 90 -14.65 -5.53 -16.89
C VAL A 90 -13.21 -5.56 -17.38
N ASP A 91 -12.84 -4.59 -18.23
CA ASP A 91 -11.56 -4.50 -18.95
C ASP A 91 -11.22 -5.73 -19.82
N PRO A 92 -12.09 -6.13 -20.76
CA PRO A 92 -11.86 -7.32 -21.58
C PRO A 92 -10.58 -7.25 -22.43
N ASP A 93 -10.18 -6.04 -22.85
CA ASP A 93 -9.11 -5.82 -23.83
C ASP A 93 -7.95 -4.95 -23.31
N SER A 94 -7.96 -4.52 -22.04
CA SER A 94 -7.02 -3.51 -21.54
C SER A 94 -6.51 -3.80 -20.14
N HIS A 95 -5.19 -3.81 -19.98
CA HIS A 95 -4.55 -3.83 -18.65
C HIS A 95 -4.19 -2.41 -18.24
N ILE A 96 -5.11 -1.72 -17.55
CA ILE A 96 -4.86 -0.40 -16.97
C ILE A 96 -3.75 -0.44 -15.92
N ASP A 97 -3.20 0.72 -15.58
CA ASP A 97 -2.33 0.86 -14.41
C ASP A 97 -3.09 0.41 -13.14
N PHE A 98 -2.36 -0.11 -12.15
CA PHE A 98 -2.85 -0.80 -10.93
C PHE A 98 -3.54 -2.15 -11.15
N TRP A 99 -4.08 -2.41 -12.34
CA TRP A 99 -4.61 -3.71 -12.80
C TRP A 99 -5.41 -4.47 -11.72
N PRO A 100 -6.51 -3.90 -11.19
CA PRO A 100 -7.37 -4.61 -10.24
C PRO A 100 -7.99 -5.88 -10.89
N PRO A 101 -8.22 -6.96 -10.14
CA PRO A 101 -8.82 -8.19 -10.68
C PRO A 101 -10.20 -7.96 -11.29
N SER A 102 -10.45 -8.50 -12.49
CA SER A 102 -11.75 -8.34 -13.17
C SER A 102 -12.92 -8.92 -12.35
N VAL A 103 -12.69 -10.00 -11.57
CA VAL A 103 -13.71 -10.56 -10.66
C VAL A 103 -14.18 -9.54 -9.61
N ILE A 104 -13.26 -8.72 -9.09
CA ILE A 104 -13.58 -7.66 -8.13
C ILE A 104 -14.25 -6.50 -8.86
N MET A 105 -13.69 -6.09 -9.99
CA MET A 105 -14.22 -4.98 -10.78
C MET A 105 -15.60 -5.29 -11.38
N SER A 106 -16.00 -6.56 -11.53
CA SER A 106 -17.34 -6.97 -11.99
C SER A 106 -18.44 -6.77 -10.94
N THR A 107 -18.07 -6.38 -9.72
CA THR A 107 -18.99 -6.06 -8.64
C THR A 107 -18.68 -4.69 -8.04
N ALA A 108 -19.67 -4.08 -7.39
CA ALA A 108 -19.47 -2.81 -6.70
C ALA A 108 -20.48 -2.60 -5.58
N ALA A 109 -20.11 -1.77 -4.60
CA ALA A 109 -21.03 -1.20 -3.63
C ALA A 109 -21.67 0.09 -4.17
N THR A 110 -22.89 0.36 -3.72
CA THR A 110 -23.65 1.59 -3.94
C THR A 110 -24.55 1.82 -2.72
N PRO A 111 -24.89 3.06 -2.34
CA PRO A 111 -25.75 3.29 -1.18
C PRO A 111 -27.17 2.79 -1.43
N ILE A 112 -27.81 2.23 -0.39
CA ILE A 112 -29.22 1.79 -0.43
C ILE A 112 -30.14 2.99 -0.65
N ASN A 113 -29.84 4.12 0.00
CA ASN A 113 -30.52 5.38 -0.26
C ASN A 113 -29.80 6.10 -1.40
N GLU A 114 -30.47 6.25 -2.55
CA GLU A 114 -29.90 6.83 -3.77
C GLU A 114 -29.41 8.28 -3.65
N THR A 115 -29.81 8.98 -2.57
CA THR A 115 -29.39 10.35 -2.27
C THR A 115 -28.30 10.43 -1.20
N ALA A 116 -28.04 9.33 -0.48
CA ALA A 116 -27.01 9.29 0.55
C ALA A 116 -25.61 9.19 -0.05
N PRO A 117 -24.59 9.75 0.63
CA PRO A 117 -23.21 9.50 0.28
C PRO A 117 -22.78 8.07 0.66
N MET A 118 -21.70 7.59 0.07
CA MET A 118 -20.96 6.44 0.60
C MET A 118 -19.88 6.96 1.55
N GLU A 119 -19.81 6.42 2.76
CA GLU A 119 -18.86 6.86 3.77
C GLU A 119 -18.08 5.68 4.34
N PHE A 120 -16.78 5.87 4.55
CA PHE A 120 -15.90 4.95 5.26
C PHE A 120 -14.78 5.74 5.92
N PHE A 121 -14.10 5.15 6.91
CA PHE A 121 -13.08 5.85 7.67
C PHE A 121 -11.82 5.02 7.90
N VAL A 122 -10.71 5.71 8.11
CA VAL A 122 -9.44 5.13 8.56
C VAL A 122 -8.89 5.95 9.72
N GLU A 123 -8.46 5.26 10.77
CA GLU A 123 -7.85 5.85 11.95
C GLU A 123 -6.35 5.52 11.97
N PRO A 124 -5.48 6.54 11.78
CA PRO A 124 -4.06 6.32 11.92
C PRO A 124 -3.63 6.10 13.37
N PRO A 125 -2.50 5.41 13.58
CA PRO A 125 -1.93 5.23 14.92
C PRO A 125 -1.49 6.56 15.54
N ASP A 126 -1.08 7.54 14.71
CA ASP A 126 -0.71 8.89 15.11
C ASP A 126 -0.96 9.89 13.98
N ALA A 127 -0.90 11.19 14.30
CA ALA A 127 -1.18 12.25 13.33
C ALA A 127 -0.05 12.46 12.28
N THR A 128 1.11 11.83 12.47
CA THR A 128 2.25 11.91 11.54
C THR A 128 2.18 10.87 10.44
N THR A 129 1.45 9.77 10.68
CA THR A 129 1.23 8.71 9.71
C THR A 129 0.47 9.25 8.50
N GLY A 130 1.14 9.23 7.34
CA GLY A 130 0.55 9.61 6.06
C GLY A 130 -0.06 8.41 5.34
N TYR A 131 -1.21 8.61 4.70
CA TYR A 131 -1.88 7.60 3.88
C TYR A 131 -1.95 7.95 2.40
N TYR A 132 -1.65 6.97 1.55
CA TYR A 132 -1.98 6.98 0.13
C TYR A 132 -3.24 6.17 -0.11
N VAL A 133 -4.12 6.68 -0.96
CA VAL A 133 -5.45 6.12 -1.22
C VAL A 133 -5.59 5.83 -2.70
N TYR A 134 -6.13 4.67 -3.03
CA TYR A 134 -6.45 4.22 -4.38
C TYR A 134 -7.89 3.68 -4.37
N LEU A 135 -8.78 4.32 -5.11
CA LEU A 135 -10.18 3.92 -5.22
C LEU A 135 -10.46 3.48 -6.65
N HIS A 136 -11.02 2.28 -6.80
CA HIS A 136 -11.25 1.65 -8.09
C HIS A 136 -12.74 1.70 -8.44
N PHE A 137 -13.01 2.14 -9.67
CA PHE A 137 -14.35 2.37 -10.20
C PHE A 137 -14.51 1.72 -11.58
N ALA A 138 -15.66 1.14 -11.83
CA ALA A 138 -16.15 0.76 -13.15
C ALA A 138 -17.68 0.89 -13.17
N GLU A 139 -18.26 1.46 -14.23
CA GLU A 139 -19.72 1.45 -14.37
C GLU A 139 -20.16 0.06 -14.83
N LEU A 140 -21.06 -0.57 -14.07
CA LEU A 140 -21.52 -1.94 -14.30
C LEU A 140 -22.86 -1.99 -15.04
N GLN A 141 -23.58 -0.87 -15.08
CA GLN A 141 -24.88 -0.76 -15.72
C GLN A 141 -24.77 0.02 -17.03
N GLN A 142 -25.39 -0.49 -18.09
CA GLN A 142 -25.45 0.26 -19.34
C GLN A 142 -26.50 1.38 -19.20
N LEU A 143 -26.02 2.61 -19.00
CA LEU A 143 -26.86 3.76 -18.71
C LEU A 143 -27.67 4.19 -19.95
N LYS A 144 -28.95 4.53 -19.73
CA LYS A 144 -29.78 5.16 -20.77
C LYS A 144 -29.31 6.59 -21.05
N PRO A 145 -29.72 7.21 -22.18
CA PRO A 145 -29.33 8.59 -22.51
C PRO A 145 -29.70 9.66 -21.46
N ASN A 146 -30.70 9.39 -20.62
CA ASN A 146 -31.15 10.26 -19.55
C ASN A 146 -30.62 9.85 -18.16
N GLU A 147 -29.78 8.82 -18.09
CA GLU A 147 -29.16 8.32 -16.85
C GLU A 147 -27.68 8.71 -16.83
N SER A 148 -27.20 9.13 -15.67
CA SER A 148 -25.82 9.52 -15.46
C SER A 148 -25.34 9.14 -14.07
N ARG A 149 -24.08 8.75 -13.97
CA ARG A 149 -23.37 8.55 -12.69
C ARG A 149 -22.14 9.44 -12.64
N ALA A 150 -22.18 10.42 -11.75
CA ALA A 150 -21.09 11.34 -11.51
C ALA A 150 -21.06 11.74 -10.02
N PHE A 151 -19.87 11.73 -9.42
CA PHE A 151 -19.70 11.97 -7.99
C PHE A 151 -18.35 12.58 -7.65
N ASN A 152 -18.27 13.22 -6.48
CA ASN A 152 -17.05 13.78 -5.91
C ASN A 152 -16.59 12.94 -4.72
N ILE A 153 -15.27 12.81 -4.56
CA ILE A 153 -14.64 12.15 -3.42
C ILE A 153 -14.10 13.25 -2.51
N ASN A 154 -14.54 13.24 -1.26
CA ASN A 154 -14.11 14.17 -0.23
C ASN A 154 -13.41 13.41 0.91
N VAL A 155 -12.48 14.08 1.58
CA VAL A 155 -11.85 13.59 2.82
C VAL A 155 -11.97 14.67 3.87
N ASN A 156 -12.58 14.36 5.01
CA ASN A 156 -12.84 15.30 6.10
C ASN A 156 -13.52 16.59 5.60
N GLY A 157 -14.49 16.45 4.70
CA GLY A 157 -15.26 17.55 4.10
C GLY A 157 -14.53 18.37 3.03
N LYS A 158 -13.28 18.03 2.67
CA LYS A 158 -12.53 18.69 1.60
C LYS A 158 -12.49 17.84 0.34
N LEU A 159 -12.61 18.47 -0.83
CA LEU A 159 -12.50 17.78 -2.11
C LEU A 159 -11.11 17.17 -2.27
N LEU A 160 -11.07 15.84 -2.43
CA LEU A 160 -9.88 15.09 -2.79
C LEU A 160 -9.78 14.96 -4.31
N TYR A 161 -10.87 14.54 -4.94
CA TYR A 161 -10.93 14.36 -6.38
C TYR A 161 -12.38 14.45 -6.88
N GLY A 162 -12.56 15.01 -8.06
CA GLY A 162 -13.84 14.99 -8.74
C GLY A 162 -13.94 16.00 -9.88
N PRO A 163 -14.93 15.83 -10.76
CA PRO A 163 -15.90 14.74 -10.74
C PRO A 163 -15.34 13.43 -11.29
N VAL A 164 -15.71 12.31 -10.67
CA VAL A 164 -15.52 10.96 -11.22
C VAL A 164 -16.72 10.62 -12.08
N ILE A 165 -16.48 10.21 -13.32
CA ILE A 165 -17.50 9.73 -14.26
C ILE A 165 -17.04 8.34 -14.76
N PRO A 166 -17.45 7.25 -14.08
CA PRO A 166 -17.03 5.91 -14.46
C PRO A 166 -17.53 5.54 -15.85
N LYS A 167 -16.71 4.81 -16.60
CA LYS A 167 -17.06 4.33 -17.95
C LYS A 167 -17.58 2.90 -17.87
N TYR A 168 -18.52 2.57 -18.76
CA TYR A 168 -19.13 1.24 -18.80
C TYR A 168 -18.07 0.16 -19.05
N LEU A 169 -18.00 -0.81 -18.13
CA LEU A 169 -17.09 -1.96 -18.13
C LEU A 169 -15.61 -1.61 -18.35
N THR A 170 -15.21 -0.40 -17.94
CA THR A 170 -13.83 0.08 -18.01
C THR A 170 -13.41 0.54 -16.62
N SER A 171 -12.34 -0.05 -16.09
CA SER A 171 -11.84 0.35 -14.79
C SER A 171 -11.14 1.71 -14.84
N ASN A 172 -11.27 2.44 -13.75
CA ASN A 172 -10.54 3.67 -13.47
C ASN A 172 -10.09 3.65 -12.01
N THR A 173 -8.87 4.09 -11.76
CA THR A 173 -8.35 4.26 -10.41
C THR A 173 -8.15 5.73 -10.15
N VAL A 174 -8.81 6.26 -9.11
CA VAL A 174 -8.52 7.57 -8.55
C VAL A 174 -7.56 7.37 -7.40
N TYR A 175 -6.45 8.10 -7.40
CA TYR A 175 -5.43 7.96 -6.36
C TYR A 175 -4.85 9.31 -5.92
N SER A 176 -4.38 9.35 -4.68
CA SER A 176 -3.68 10.50 -4.13
C SER A 176 -2.22 10.55 -4.61
N THR A 177 -1.75 11.71 -5.08
CA THR A 177 -0.35 11.92 -5.46
C THR A 177 0.54 12.36 -4.29
N ALA A 178 -0.07 12.77 -3.18
CA ALA A 178 0.60 13.14 -1.94
C ALA A 178 -0.10 12.45 -0.76
N PRO A 179 0.62 12.15 0.34
CA PRO A 179 0.02 11.46 1.48
C PRO A 179 -0.97 12.39 2.20
N ILE A 180 -2.11 11.84 2.58
CA ILE A 180 -3.05 12.51 3.46
C ILE A 180 -2.53 12.34 4.89
N THR A 181 -2.20 13.44 5.56
CA THR A 181 -1.54 13.46 6.89
C THR A 181 -2.13 14.56 7.81
N GLY A 182 -1.74 14.60 9.08
CA GLY A 182 -2.08 15.65 10.04
C GLY A 182 -3.42 15.50 10.78
N LYS A 183 -4.05 14.31 10.76
CA LYS A 183 -5.31 14.02 11.47
C LYS A 183 -5.25 12.64 12.14
N LEU A 184 -6.07 12.45 13.17
CA LEU A 184 -6.25 11.17 13.87
C LEU A 184 -7.46 10.36 13.36
N ASN A 185 -8.19 10.90 12.38
CA ASN A 185 -9.28 10.21 11.69
C ASN A 185 -9.44 10.82 10.29
N TYR A 186 -9.55 9.96 9.29
CA TYR A 186 -9.90 10.31 7.92
C TYR A 186 -11.25 9.70 7.55
N THR A 187 -12.27 10.54 7.42
CA THR A 187 -13.57 10.17 6.88
C THR A 187 -13.61 10.47 5.39
N PHE A 188 -13.74 9.43 4.58
CA PHE A 188 -13.93 9.51 3.14
C PHE A 188 -15.42 9.54 2.85
N THR A 189 -15.85 10.49 2.02
CA THR A 189 -17.23 10.56 1.56
C THR A 189 -17.30 10.68 0.04
N ILE A 190 -18.06 9.78 -0.60
CA ILE A 190 -18.32 9.80 -2.04
C ILE A 190 -19.73 10.33 -2.25
N ASN A 191 -19.83 11.52 -2.83
CA ASN A 191 -21.07 12.29 -2.91
C ASN A 191 -21.54 12.39 -4.35
N LYS A 192 -22.80 11.99 -4.58
CA LYS A 192 -23.50 12.18 -5.86
C LYS A 192 -23.49 13.67 -6.25
N LEU A 193 -23.23 13.98 -7.53
CA LEU A 193 -23.42 15.34 -8.03
C LEU A 193 -24.91 15.65 -8.21
N GLU A 194 -25.28 16.93 -8.06
CA GLU A 194 -26.68 17.39 -8.21
C GLU A 194 -27.29 17.04 -9.58
N ASN A 195 -26.48 17.03 -10.64
CA ASN A 195 -26.91 16.69 -11.99
C ASN A 195 -26.78 15.20 -12.34
N SER A 196 -26.35 14.36 -11.40
CA SER A 196 -26.27 12.92 -11.57
C SER A 196 -27.62 12.28 -11.27
N THR A 197 -28.06 11.29 -12.04
CA THR A 197 -29.32 10.58 -11.74
C THR A 197 -29.10 9.40 -10.81
N LEU A 198 -27.97 8.71 -10.92
CA LEU A 198 -27.64 7.51 -10.14
C LEU A 198 -26.74 7.83 -8.93
N PRO A 199 -26.79 7.02 -7.85
CA PRO A 199 -25.91 7.17 -6.70
C PRO A 199 -24.43 6.89 -7.04
N PRO A 200 -23.47 7.22 -6.17
CA PRO A 200 -22.08 6.81 -6.33
C PRO A 200 -21.92 5.29 -6.36
N ILE A 201 -20.78 4.83 -6.88
CA ILE A 201 -20.41 3.42 -6.96
C ILE A 201 -18.95 3.29 -6.51
N LEU A 202 -18.58 2.16 -5.89
CA LEU A 202 -17.20 1.84 -5.52
C LEU A 202 -16.98 0.33 -5.70
N ASN A 203 -16.02 -0.06 -6.52
CA ASN A 203 -15.73 -1.48 -6.78
C ASN A 203 -14.74 -2.02 -5.75
N ALA A 204 -13.68 -1.26 -5.48
CA ALA A 204 -12.63 -1.67 -4.56
C ALA A 204 -11.86 -0.46 -4.02
N ALA A 205 -11.18 -0.64 -2.89
CA ALA A 205 -10.34 0.39 -2.29
C ALA A 205 -9.04 -0.19 -1.73
N GLU A 206 -7.96 0.56 -1.89
CA GLU A 206 -6.66 0.30 -1.28
C GLU A 206 -6.19 1.54 -0.52
N ILE A 207 -5.68 1.35 0.69
CA ILE A 207 -5.09 2.39 1.52
C ILE A 207 -3.76 1.87 2.05
N TYR A 208 -2.73 2.69 1.89
CA TYR A 208 -1.37 2.35 2.27
C TYR A 208 -0.79 3.41 3.20
N SER A 209 -0.11 2.99 4.26
CA SER A 209 0.70 3.89 5.07
C SER A 209 2.08 4.04 4.47
N LEU A 210 2.64 5.23 4.63
CA LEU A 210 4.05 5.46 4.39
C LEU A 210 4.89 4.67 5.41
N LEU A 211 5.82 3.84 4.94
CA LEU A 211 6.87 3.24 5.76
C LEU A 211 8.15 4.01 5.53
N ASP A 212 8.51 4.85 6.50
CA ASP A 212 9.71 5.66 6.42
C ASP A 212 10.97 4.79 6.57
N PHE A 213 11.68 4.61 5.45
CA PHE A 213 13.02 4.04 5.40
C PHE A 213 14.09 5.13 5.31
N SER A 214 13.81 6.37 5.75
CA SER A 214 14.72 7.53 5.69
C SER A 214 16.08 7.32 6.35
N GLN A 215 16.26 6.27 7.15
CA GLN A 215 17.59 5.86 7.59
C GLN A 215 18.38 5.35 6.39
N SER A 216 19.34 6.15 5.96
CA SER A 216 20.32 5.70 4.96
C SER A 216 21.01 4.43 5.47
N GLU A 217 21.18 3.46 4.57
CA GLU A 217 22.03 2.29 4.82
C GLU A 217 23.46 2.75 5.16
N THR A 218 24.19 1.90 5.88
CA THR A 218 25.61 2.14 6.19
C THR A 218 26.37 2.37 4.89
N TYR A 219 27.33 3.31 4.92
CA TYR A 219 28.15 3.63 3.75
C TYR A 219 28.78 2.37 3.15
N LYS A 220 28.58 2.17 1.84
CA LYS A 220 28.89 0.90 1.15
C LYS A 220 30.31 0.41 1.39
N ASP A 221 31.32 1.27 1.31
CA ASP A 221 32.72 0.86 1.50
C ASP A 221 32.99 0.37 2.94
N ASP A 222 32.28 0.94 3.93
CA ASP A 222 32.40 0.50 5.33
C ASP A 222 31.73 -0.88 5.50
N VAL A 223 30.60 -1.13 4.82
CA VAL A 223 29.94 -2.45 4.77
C VAL A 223 30.85 -3.49 4.14
N ASP A 224 31.46 -3.18 2.99
CA ASP A 224 32.34 -4.10 2.28
C ASP A 224 33.59 -4.43 3.11
N ALA A 225 34.18 -3.42 3.77
CA ALA A 225 35.33 -3.59 4.64
C ALA A 225 35.00 -4.49 5.86
N ILE A 226 33.89 -4.23 6.55
CA ILE A 226 33.54 -5.00 7.76
C ILE A 226 33.10 -6.43 7.43
N MET A 227 32.45 -6.64 6.29
CA MET A 227 32.10 -7.97 5.80
C MET A 227 33.36 -8.81 5.48
N SER A 228 34.39 -8.17 4.92
CA SER A 228 35.70 -8.79 4.71
C SER A 228 36.35 -9.21 6.03
N ILE A 229 36.30 -8.37 7.06
CA ILE A 229 36.77 -8.68 8.42
C ILE A 229 35.97 -9.86 9.01
N LYS A 230 34.64 -9.83 8.93
CA LYS A 230 33.76 -10.91 9.40
C LYS A 230 34.18 -12.25 8.80
N SER A 231 34.37 -12.28 7.49
CA SER A 231 34.75 -13.47 6.72
C SER A 231 36.15 -13.95 7.08
N THR A 232 37.12 -13.03 7.18
CA THR A 232 38.53 -13.37 7.42
C THR A 232 38.76 -13.93 8.82
N TYR A 233 38.12 -13.33 9.83
CA TYR A 233 38.31 -13.71 11.23
C TYR A 233 37.22 -14.65 11.77
N GLY A 234 36.21 -14.99 10.96
CA GLY A 234 35.13 -15.91 11.36
C GLY A 234 34.31 -15.39 12.54
N VAL A 235 34.06 -14.08 12.60
CA VAL A 235 33.39 -13.41 13.73
C VAL A 235 31.96 -13.96 13.90
N LYS A 236 31.65 -14.49 15.08
CA LYS A 236 30.32 -15.03 15.45
C LYS A 236 29.60 -14.12 16.45
N LYS A 237 29.27 -12.91 15.99
CA LYS A 237 28.46 -11.92 16.73
C LYS A 237 27.09 -11.76 16.03
N ASN A 238 26.29 -10.78 16.42
CA ASN A 238 25.05 -10.37 15.72
C ASN A 238 25.34 -9.66 14.39
N TRP A 239 26.42 -10.02 13.69
CA TRP A 239 26.90 -9.32 12.51
C TRP A 239 26.15 -9.76 11.26
N ASP A 240 24.83 -9.60 11.22
CA ASP A 240 24.00 -9.97 10.08
C ASP A 240 23.13 -8.76 9.65
N GLY A 241 23.03 -8.53 8.34
CA GLY A 241 22.30 -7.37 7.77
C GLY A 241 23.18 -6.12 7.63
N ASP A 242 22.60 -4.95 7.90
CA ASP A 242 23.31 -3.67 7.89
C ASP A 242 24.07 -3.46 9.23
N PRO A 243 25.34 -3.00 9.21
CA PRO A 243 26.14 -2.83 10.42
C PRO A 243 25.64 -1.78 11.41
N CYS A 244 25.07 -0.68 10.92
CA CYS A 244 24.73 0.49 11.73
C CYS A 244 23.22 0.65 11.95
N VAL A 245 22.39 0.27 10.97
CA VAL A 245 20.94 0.48 11.00
C VAL A 245 20.16 -0.83 11.04
N PRO A 246 19.01 -0.87 11.74
CA PRO A 246 18.46 0.19 12.60
C PRO A 246 19.31 0.44 13.86
N LEU A 247 19.42 1.70 14.30
CA LEU A 247 20.30 2.15 15.42
C LEU A 247 20.16 1.35 16.72
N ASN A 248 18.95 0.85 17.02
CA ASN A 248 18.72 0.03 18.22
C ASN A 248 19.34 -1.37 18.14
N TYR A 249 19.80 -1.76 16.96
CA TYR A 249 20.26 -3.10 16.61
C TYR A 249 21.59 -3.09 15.86
N THR A 250 22.37 -2.01 15.96
CA THR A 250 23.76 -1.91 15.50
C THR A 250 24.56 -3.14 15.91
N TRP A 251 25.47 -3.56 15.04
CA TRP A 251 26.33 -4.72 15.27
C TRP A 251 27.18 -4.57 16.54
N ALA A 252 27.28 -5.64 17.31
CA ALA A 252 28.01 -5.65 18.57
C ALA A 252 29.50 -5.42 18.34
N GLY A 253 30.06 -4.48 19.10
CA GLY A 253 31.45 -4.04 18.96
C GLY A 253 31.66 -3.05 17.81
N ILE A 254 30.61 -2.57 17.15
CA ILE A 254 30.72 -1.47 16.18
C ILE A 254 30.08 -0.23 16.77
N ASN A 255 30.70 0.93 16.52
CA ASN A 255 30.09 2.22 16.75
C ASN A 255 30.00 2.97 15.42
N CYS A 256 28.86 3.60 15.19
CA CYS A 256 28.56 4.29 13.94
C CYS A 256 28.31 5.78 14.18
N SER A 257 28.56 6.61 13.17
CA SER A 257 28.13 8.00 13.18
C SER A 257 26.60 8.09 13.18
N SER A 258 26.05 9.11 13.84
CA SER A 258 24.61 9.31 14.00
C SER A 258 24.07 10.50 13.20
N ASP A 259 24.73 10.87 12.10
CA ASP A 259 24.25 11.95 11.25
C ASP A 259 23.03 11.46 10.45
N VAL A 260 21.93 12.21 10.50
CA VAL A 260 20.67 11.85 9.85
C VAL A 260 20.69 12.20 8.35
N LEU A 261 21.63 13.06 7.94
CA LEU A 261 21.72 13.56 6.56
C LEU A 261 22.74 12.80 5.71
N GLU A 262 23.59 11.97 6.33
CA GLU A 262 24.66 11.24 5.66
C GLU A 262 24.55 9.74 5.99
N PRO A 263 24.91 8.84 5.05
CA PRO A 263 25.02 7.42 5.34
C PRO A 263 25.88 7.16 6.60
N PRO A 264 25.42 6.35 7.56
CA PRO A 264 26.18 6.01 8.76
C PRO A 264 27.56 5.45 8.38
N ARG A 265 28.60 5.95 9.05
CA ARG A 265 29.98 5.50 8.92
C ARG A 265 30.39 4.70 10.14
N ILE A 266 31.16 3.63 9.95
CA ILE A 266 31.76 2.87 11.04
C ILE A 266 32.93 3.69 11.60
N ILE A 267 32.79 4.21 12.82
CA ILE A 267 33.79 5.08 13.46
C ILE A 267 34.68 4.32 14.46
N SER A 268 34.27 3.15 14.93
CA SER A 268 35.13 2.29 15.77
C SER A 268 34.71 0.83 15.71
N LEU A 269 35.70 -0.06 15.88
CA LEU A 269 35.53 -1.50 15.93
C LEU A 269 36.23 -2.07 17.18
N ASP A 270 35.49 -2.81 18.00
CA ASP A 270 35.94 -3.55 19.17
C ASP A 270 35.77 -5.06 18.96
N LEU A 271 36.91 -5.74 18.84
CA LEU A 271 37.02 -7.19 18.68
C LEU A 271 37.45 -7.92 19.96
N SER A 272 37.59 -7.23 21.10
CA SER A 272 38.16 -7.77 22.34
C SER A 272 37.40 -8.96 22.95
N SER A 273 36.19 -9.22 22.49
CA SER A 273 35.25 -10.26 22.97
C SER A 273 34.84 -11.27 21.88
N SER A 274 35.68 -11.46 20.85
CA SER A 274 35.37 -12.28 19.67
C SER A 274 35.93 -13.70 19.76
#